data_AF-A0A9D4YV37-F1
#
_entry.id   AF-A0A9D4YV37-F1
#
_cell.length_a   1.000
_cell.length_b   1.000
_cell.length_c   1.000
_cell.angle_alpha   90.00
_cell.angle_beta   90.00
_cell.angle_gamma   90.00
#
_symmetry.space_group_name_H-M   'P 1'
#
loop_
_entity.id
_entity.type
_entity.pdbx_description
1 polymer ?
#
loop_
_entity_poly.entity_id
_entity_poly.type
_entity_poly.pdbx_seq_one_letter_code
_entity_poly.pdbx_strand_id
1 'polypeptide(L)'
;MDPKPGDDIVQAAIKVLLTGTASGKADRTEAIVRLWEAGSITLPVAGRSYMVPDRPARDGDKVKLVGANNVAKRGRGGSLRSRQAILHALVHIESSAVDLAWDIIARFGAADAGYQLPADFFSDFIAVASDECRHYRLLEQRLEETGSHYGALPAHDGLWEAAVDTAGSLAARLAVEHCTHEARGLDVLPSTIAKFRLNGDRASADLLEHVVYPEEISHCAAGVRWLKHLHSVAHNHDWGQAQHAQRGHEEGGQQQQQQQQLEAVDQQTGLKQQQQQQEAVDQETVSQQQQASVAAGAVIPPWAAEARGFSSVELWFHALIRRHFHGLFKPPFNDEARAQAGFGPEWYLPLTVPASPPAASNGDS
;
A
#
# COMPACT_ATOMS: atom_id res chain seq x y z
N MET A 1 -13.95 -4.37 -16.95
CA MET A 1 -13.16 -4.06 -18.17
C MET A 1 -11.76 -4.60 -17.97
N ASP A 2 -11.11 -5.08 -19.03
CA ASP A 2 -9.78 -5.68 -18.93
C ASP A 2 -8.64 -4.66 -18.85
N PRO A 3 -7.54 -4.98 -18.13
CA PRO A 3 -6.28 -4.24 -18.22
C PRO A 3 -5.80 -4.24 -19.67
N LYS A 4 -5.30 -3.10 -20.15
CA LYS A 4 -4.92 -2.90 -21.55
C LYS A 4 -3.72 -1.95 -21.66
N PRO A 5 -2.98 -2.00 -22.78
CA PRO A 5 -1.96 -1.01 -23.07
C PRO A 5 -2.50 0.43 -22.97
N GLY A 6 -1.72 1.32 -22.35
CA GLY A 6 -2.07 2.71 -22.13
C GLY A 6 -2.90 2.99 -20.86
N ASP A 7 -3.27 1.96 -20.10
CA ASP A 7 -3.67 2.17 -18.71
C ASP A 7 -2.46 2.62 -17.87
N ASP A 8 -2.70 3.44 -16.85
CA ASP A 8 -1.76 3.55 -15.73
C ASP A 8 -1.98 2.43 -14.69
N ILE A 9 -1.01 2.25 -13.81
CA ILE A 9 -1.04 1.16 -12.82
C ILE A 9 -2.17 1.28 -11.80
N VAL A 10 -2.65 2.49 -11.50
CA VAL A 10 -3.79 2.70 -10.59
C VAL A 10 -5.10 2.29 -11.27
N GLN A 11 -5.29 2.62 -12.55
CA GLN A 11 -6.42 2.12 -13.33
C GLN A 11 -6.42 0.59 -13.40
N ALA A 12 -5.25 -0.01 -13.62
CA ALA A 12 -5.10 -1.46 -13.64
C ALA A 12 -5.46 -2.09 -12.29
N ALA A 13 -4.97 -1.54 -11.18
CA ALA A 13 -5.29 -1.98 -9.82
C ALA A 13 -6.80 -1.90 -9.52
N ILE A 14 -7.46 -0.79 -9.88
CA ILE A 14 -8.91 -0.64 -9.71
C ILE A 14 -9.68 -1.70 -10.50
N LYS A 15 -9.24 -2.07 -11.70
CA LYS A 15 -9.87 -3.17 -12.48
C LYS A 15 -9.76 -4.52 -11.77
N VAL A 16 -8.65 -4.78 -11.06
CA VAL A 16 -8.53 -5.99 -10.23
C VAL A 16 -9.49 -5.93 -9.05
N LEU A 17 -9.50 -4.81 -8.30
CA LEU A 17 -10.39 -4.63 -7.15
C LEU A 17 -11.87 -4.72 -7.51
N LEU A 18 -12.28 -4.34 -8.72
CA LEU A 18 -13.65 -4.45 -9.21
C LEU A 18 -14.02 -5.86 -9.74
N THR A 19 -13.11 -6.82 -9.70
CA THR A 19 -13.35 -8.18 -10.18
C THR A 19 -13.89 -9.07 -9.08
N GLY A 20 -15.03 -9.72 -9.31
CA GLY A 20 -15.78 -10.39 -8.25
C GLY A 20 -15.23 -11.73 -7.74
N THR A 21 -14.39 -12.42 -8.52
CA THR A 21 -13.84 -13.74 -8.18
C THR A 21 -12.35 -13.68 -7.92
N ALA A 22 -11.84 -14.43 -6.94
CA ALA A 22 -10.40 -14.57 -6.69
C ALA A 22 -9.62 -15.07 -7.93
N SER A 23 -10.12 -16.07 -8.64
CA SER A 23 -9.54 -16.56 -9.91
C SER A 23 -9.46 -15.46 -10.98
N GLY A 24 -10.54 -14.71 -11.20
CA GLY A 24 -10.53 -13.58 -12.15
C GLY A 24 -9.59 -12.44 -11.73
N LYS A 25 -9.36 -12.22 -10.42
CA LYS A 25 -8.32 -11.30 -9.96
C LYS A 25 -6.94 -11.81 -10.34
N ALA A 26 -6.66 -13.10 -10.14
CA ALA A 26 -5.41 -13.73 -10.54
C ALA A 26 -5.15 -13.65 -12.05
N ASP A 27 -6.17 -13.88 -12.89
CA ASP A 27 -6.05 -13.76 -14.35
C ASP A 27 -5.66 -12.33 -14.77
N ARG A 28 -6.25 -11.33 -14.11
CA ARG A 28 -5.96 -9.92 -14.38
C ARG A 28 -4.58 -9.51 -13.87
N THR A 29 -4.19 -9.97 -12.68
CA THR A 29 -2.83 -9.77 -12.15
C THR A 29 -1.81 -10.27 -13.16
N GLU A 30 -1.97 -11.48 -13.69
CA GLU A 30 -1.05 -12.05 -14.68
C GLU A 30 -0.99 -11.22 -15.98
N ALA A 31 -2.13 -10.72 -16.46
CA ALA A 31 -2.15 -9.81 -17.60
C ALA A 31 -1.44 -8.49 -17.30
N ILE A 32 -1.61 -7.93 -16.11
CA ILE A 32 -0.98 -6.68 -15.68
C ILE A 32 0.53 -6.84 -15.54
N VAL A 33 1.01 -7.94 -14.95
CA VAL A 33 2.45 -8.24 -14.84
C VAL A 33 3.10 -8.20 -16.23
N ARG A 34 2.52 -8.90 -17.21
CA ARG A 34 3.03 -8.91 -18.59
C ARG A 34 3.03 -7.51 -19.21
N LEU A 35 1.98 -6.72 -18.99
CA LEU A 35 1.87 -5.37 -19.52
C LEU A 35 2.83 -4.39 -18.84
N TRP A 36 3.09 -4.56 -17.54
CA TRP A 36 4.04 -3.78 -16.75
C TRP A 36 5.48 -4.04 -17.20
N GLU A 37 5.86 -5.32 -17.32
CA GLU A 37 7.17 -5.74 -17.84
C GLU A 37 7.42 -5.26 -19.27
N ALA A 38 6.36 -5.21 -20.10
CA ALA A 38 6.42 -4.67 -21.45
C ALA A 38 6.40 -3.13 -21.51
N GLY A 39 6.32 -2.42 -20.38
CA GLY A 39 6.21 -0.95 -20.33
C GLY A 39 4.91 -0.39 -20.93
N SER A 40 3.89 -1.24 -21.10
CA SER A 40 2.60 -0.88 -21.69
C SER A 40 1.58 -0.40 -20.64
N ILE A 41 1.82 -0.66 -19.36
CA ILE A 41 1.18 0.02 -18.24
C ILE A 41 2.17 1.04 -17.66
N THR A 42 1.72 2.27 -17.48
CA THR A 42 2.58 3.36 -17.02
C THR A 42 2.43 3.63 -15.53
N LEU A 43 3.32 4.47 -15.00
CA LEU A 43 3.13 5.07 -13.68
C LEU A 43 1.84 5.91 -13.62
N PRO A 44 1.31 6.15 -12.40
CA PRO A 44 0.13 6.98 -12.22
C PRO A 44 0.32 8.37 -12.82
N VAL A 45 -0.69 8.85 -13.54
CA VAL A 45 -0.65 10.18 -14.13
C VAL A 45 -0.95 11.22 -13.04
N ALA A 46 -0.03 12.17 -12.85
CA ALA A 46 -0.20 13.26 -11.89
C ALA A 46 -1.48 14.08 -12.18
N GLY A 47 -2.21 14.44 -11.12
CA GLY A 47 -3.45 15.22 -11.22
C GLY A 47 -4.68 14.47 -11.76
N ARG A 48 -4.54 13.19 -12.14
CA ARG A 48 -5.70 12.37 -12.53
C ARG A 48 -6.50 11.98 -11.27
N SER A 49 -7.81 12.14 -11.33
CA SER A 49 -8.72 11.67 -10.29
C SER A 49 -9.10 10.21 -10.54
N TYR A 50 -9.08 9.40 -9.48
CA TYR A 50 -9.45 7.99 -9.51
C TYR A 50 -10.55 7.71 -8.50
N MET A 51 -11.44 6.78 -8.84
CA MET A 51 -12.47 6.27 -7.92
C MET A 51 -12.06 4.88 -7.45
N VAL A 52 -11.30 4.84 -6.35
CA VAL A 52 -10.90 3.58 -5.69
C VAL A 52 -12.10 3.06 -4.89
N PRO A 53 -12.52 1.80 -5.05
CA PRO A 53 -13.64 1.26 -4.29
C PRO A 53 -13.28 1.15 -2.79
N ASP A 54 -14.28 1.30 -1.91
CA ASP A 54 -14.10 1.13 -0.46
C ASP A 54 -13.78 -0.31 -0.07
N ARG A 55 -14.19 -1.28 -0.90
CA ARG A 55 -13.83 -2.69 -0.79
C ARG A 55 -13.73 -3.38 -2.15
N PRO A 56 -12.91 -4.44 -2.27
CA PRO A 56 -12.88 -5.30 -3.43
C PRO A 56 -14.24 -5.95 -3.67
N ALA A 57 -14.56 -6.17 -4.93
CA ALA A 57 -15.66 -7.01 -5.33
C ALA A 57 -15.39 -8.46 -4.88
N ARG A 58 -16.44 -9.12 -4.39
CA ARG A 58 -16.47 -10.50 -3.87
C ARG A 58 -17.76 -11.22 -4.32
N ASP A 59 -18.54 -10.62 -5.22
CA ASP A 59 -19.84 -11.12 -5.68
C ASP A 59 -19.75 -12.43 -6.48
N GLY A 60 -18.55 -12.78 -6.95
CA GLY A 60 -18.26 -14.07 -7.57
C GLY A 60 -17.74 -15.15 -6.61
N ASP A 61 -17.27 -14.76 -5.42
CA ASP A 61 -16.75 -15.70 -4.42
C ASP A 61 -17.91 -16.30 -3.61
N LYS A 62 -17.91 -17.63 -3.43
CA LYS A 62 -18.94 -18.33 -2.63
C LYS A 62 -18.65 -18.31 -1.12
N VAL A 63 -17.61 -17.60 -0.69
CA VAL A 63 -17.19 -17.55 0.71
C VAL A 63 -18.16 -16.72 1.53
N LYS A 64 -18.72 -17.32 2.58
CA LYS A 64 -19.52 -16.58 3.56
C LYS A 64 -18.60 -15.90 4.58
N LEU A 65 -18.60 -14.57 4.58
CA LEU A 65 -17.91 -13.78 5.61
C LEU A 65 -18.74 -13.75 6.91
N VAL A 66 -18.08 -14.02 8.03
CA VAL A 66 -18.66 -13.98 9.38
C VAL A 66 -17.66 -13.32 10.34
N GLY A 67 -18.14 -12.77 11.45
CA GLY A 67 -17.24 -12.21 12.47
C GLY A 67 -16.24 -13.26 13.00
N ALA A 68 -15.04 -12.84 13.42
CA ALA A 68 -13.94 -13.74 13.79
C ALA A 68 -14.32 -14.82 14.83
N ASN A 69 -15.19 -14.48 15.79
CA ASN A 69 -15.68 -15.41 16.81
C ASN A 69 -16.62 -16.52 16.28
N ASN A 70 -17.11 -16.37 15.04
CA ASN A 70 -18.06 -17.26 14.38
C ASN A 70 -17.41 -18.17 13.33
N VAL A 71 -16.10 -18.07 13.11
CA VAL A 71 -15.37 -18.98 12.22
C VAL A 71 -15.09 -20.30 12.95
N ALA A 72 -15.32 -21.43 12.27
CA ALA A 72 -15.06 -22.74 12.83
C ALA A 72 -13.57 -22.93 13.17
N LYS A 73 -13.29 -23.62 14.28
CA LYS A 73 -11.91 -23.91 14.68
C LYS A 73 -11.26 -24.83 13.64
N ARG A 74 -10.08 -24.42 13.16
CA ARG A 74 -9.27 -25.13 12.14
C ARG A 74 -8.72 -26.49 12.62
N GLY A 75 -8.71 -26.75 13.93
CA GLY A 75 -8.21 -27.99 14.53
C GLY A 75 -6.68 -28.12 14.47
N ARG A 76 -6.15 -29.35 14.63
CA ARG A 76 -4.70 -29.64 14.69
C ARG A 76 -4.14 -30.42 13.47
N GLY A 77 -4.96 -30.64 12.43
CA GLY A 77 -4.58 -31.35 11.21
C GLY A 77 -4.74 -32.88 11.25
N GLY A 78 -5.18 -33.47 12.37
CA GLY A 78 -5.31 -34.93 12.51
C GLY A 78 -6.39 -35.57 11.66
N SER A 79 -7.54 -34.91 11.49
CA SER A 79 -8.61 -35.38 10.61
C SER A 79 -8.57 -34.67 9.25
N LEU A 80 -9.14 -35.32 8.22
CA LEU A 80 -9.29 -34.71 6.89
C LEU A 80 -10.01 -33.36 6.95
N ARG A 81 -11.12 -33.29 7.70
CA ARG A 81 -11.87 -32.05 7.95
C ARG A 81 -10.99 -30.94 8.54
N SER A 82 -10.08 -31.27 9.45
CA SER A 82 -9.17 -30.29 10.05
C SER A 82 -8.14 -29.79 9.03
N ARG A 83 -7.60 -30.67 8.18
CA ARG A 83 -6.69 -30.27 7.10
C ARG A 83 -7.37 -29.39 6.05
N GLN A 84 -8.57 -29.76 5.63
CA GLN A 84 -9.41 -28.96 4.74
C GLN A 84 -9.70 -27.58 5.33
N ALA A 85 -9.96 -27.48 6.65
CA ALA A 85 -10.20 -26.19 7.30
C ALA A 85 -8.95 -25.31 7.40
N ILE A 86 -7.76 -25.91 7.54
CA ILE A 86 -6.49 -25.16 7.49
C ILE A 86 -6.23 -24.67 6.06
N LEU A 87 -6.31 -25.55 5.06
CA LEU A 87 -6.11 -25.20 3.66
C LEU A 87 -7.09 -24.12 3.19
N HIS A 88 -8.39 -24.27 3.46
CA HIS A 88 -9.40 -23.27 3.10
C HIS A 88 -9.11 -21.90 3.71
N ALA A 89 -8.65 -21.86 4.97
CA ALA A 89 -8.27 -20.60 5.60
C ALA A 89 -7.02 -19.97 4.94
N LEU A 90 -6.04 -20.78 4.52
CA LEU A 90 -4.87 -20.28 3.78
C LEU A 90 -5.29 -19.71 2.42
N VAL A 91 -6.12 -20.43 1.64
CA VAL A 91 -6.69 -19.92 0.38
C VAL A 91 -7.37 -18.57 0.59
N HIS A 92 -8.12 -18.40 1.67
CA HIS A 92 -8.77 -17.13 1.99
C HIS A 92 -7.80 -16.00 2.34
N ILE A 93 -6.71 -16.34 3.05
CA ILE A 93 -5.66 -15.38 3.39
C ILE A 93 -4.99 -14.89 2.11
N GLU A 94 -4.52 -15.78 1.23
CA GLU A 94 -3.82 -15.37 -0.01
C GLU A 94 -4.76 -14.61 -0.94
N SER A 95 -6.02 -15.08 -1.07
CA SER A 95 -7.05 -14.34 -1.83
C SER A 95 -7.28 -12.93 -1.29
N SER A 96 -7.09 -12.71 0.01
CA SER A 96 -7.21 -11.38 0.61
C SER A 96 -5.91 -10.58 0.47
N ALA A 97 -4.74 -11.22 0.52
CA ALA A 97 -3.46 -10.59 0.28
C ALA A 97 -3.34 -10.05 -1.17
N VAL A 98 -3.90 -10.74 -2.17
CA VAL A 98 -4.09 -10.18 -3.53
C VAL A 98 -4.84 -8.85 -3.48
N ASP A 99 -5.94 -8.78 -2.72
CA ASP A 99 -6.72 -7.55 -2.58
C ASP A 99 -5.91 -6.44 -1.92
N LEU A 100 -5.15 -6.73 -0.86
CA LEU A 100 -4.33 -5.75 -0.14
C LEU A 100 -3.19 -5.20 -1.01
N ALA A 101 -2.50 -6.07 -1.75
CA ALA A 101 -1.41 -5.68 -2.65
C ALA A 101 -1.90 -4.77 -3.79
N TRP A 102 -3.12 -4.96 -4.28
CA TRP A 102 -3.72 -4.05 -5.24
C TRP A 102 -4.35 -2.80 -4.60
N ASP A 103 -4.89 -2.90 -3.39
CA ASP A 103 -5.45 -1.75 -2.66
C ASP A 103 -4.38 -0.71 -2.36
N ILE A 104 -3.20 -1.12 -1.90
CA ILE A 104 -2.13 -0.17 -1.58
C ILE A 104 -1.66 0.59 -2.83
N ILE A 105 -1.59 -0.08 -3.99
CA ILE A 105 -1.30 0.55 -5.29
C ILE A 105 -2.42 1.51 -5.67
N ALA A 106 -3.67 1.05 -5.66
CA ALA A 106 -4.81 1.86 -6.10
C ALA A 106 -5.01 3.10 -5.23
N ARG A 107 -4.98 2.92 -3.91
CA ARG A 107 -5.35 3.94 -2.93
C ARG A 107 -4.28 4.99 -2.74
N PHE A 108 -3.02 4.58 -2.65
CA PHE A 108 -1.91 5.49 -2.37
C PHE A 108 -1.12 5.90 -3.61
N GLY A 109 -1.21 5.14 -4.70
CA GLY A 109 -0.75 5.57 -6.02
C GLY A 109 -1.66 6.62 -6.66
N ALA A 110 -2.96 6.60 -6.35
CA ALA A 110 -3.91 7.64 -6.75
C ALA A 110 -3.72 8.96 -5.99
N ALA A 111 -3.10 8.92 -4.80
CA ALA A 111 -3.08 10.04 -3.88
C ALA A 111 -1.93 11.01 -4.21
N ASP A 112 -2.27 12.27 -4.50
CA ASP A 112 -1.30 13.37 -4.51
C ASP A 112 -1.04 13.85 -3.07
N ALA A 113 -0.44 12.98 -2.26
CA ALA A 113 -0.16 13.22 -0.85
C ALA A 113 1.33 13.49 -0.57
N GLY A 114 2.13 13.67 -1.63
CA GLY A 114 3.57 13.95 -1.52
C GLY A 114 4.43 12.77 -1.05
N TYR A 115 3.93 11.52 -1.12
CA TYR A 115 4.67 10.32 -0.68
C TYR A 115 5.95 10.03 -1.47
N GLN A 116 6.12 10.62 -2.67
CA GLN A 116 7.27 10.39 -3.55
C GLN A 116 7.52 8.90 -3.81
N LEU A 117 6.49 8.23 -4.36
CA LEU A 117 6.55 6.79 -4.65
C LEU A 117 7.21 6.58 -6.02
N PRO A 118 8.42 5.97 -6.08
CA PRO A 118 9.09 5.66 -7.34
C PRO A 118 8.48 4.42 -8.01
N ALA A 119 8.90 4.12 -9.23
CA ALA A 119 8.45 2.93 -9.96
C ALA A 119 8.64 1.62 -9.19
N ASP A 120 9.72 1.51 -8.43
CA ASP A 120 10.03 0.35 -7.59
C ASP A 120 8.92 0.06 -6.56
N PHE A 121 8.21 1.06 -6.06
CA PHE A 121 7.09 0.84 -5.12
C PHE A 121 6.00 0.01 -5.80
N PHE A 122 5.64 0.41 -7.02
CA PHE A 122 4.64 -0.28 -7.80
C PHE A 122 5.14 -1.67 -8.20
N SER A 123 6.39 -1.79 -8.65
CA SER A 123 6.99 -3.09 -9.00
C SER A 123 6.99 -4.07 -7.82
N ASP A 124 7.35 -3.63 -6.61
CA ASP A 124 7.37 -4.49 -5.42
C ASP A 124 5.96 -5.02 -5.12
N PHE A 125 4.93 -4.16 -5.10
CA PHE A 125 3.56 -4.61 -4.80
C PHE A 125 2.89 -5.37 -5.95
N ILE A 126 3.29 -5.14 -7.20
CA ILE A 126 2.92 -6.01 -8.33
C ILE A 126 3.52 -7.41 -8.15
N ALA A 127 4.78 -7.50 -7.72
CA ALA A 127 5.43 -8.78 -7.45
C ALA A 127 4.74 -9.52 -6.29
N VAL A 128 4.44 -8.84 -5.18
CA VAL A 128 3.64 -9.40 -4.09
C VAL A 128 2.30 -9.90 -4.63
N ALA A 129 1.53 -9.07 -5.33
CA ALA A 129 0.25 -9.48 -5.89
C ALA A 129 0.35 -10.71 -6.81
N SER A 130 1.43 -10.80 -7.60
CA SER A 130 1.71 -11.94 -8.49
C SER A 130 1.98 -13.23 -7.71
N ASP A 131 2.79 -13.17 -6.67
CA ASP A 131 3.08 -14.31 -5.79
C ASP A 131 1.82 -14.76 -5.06
N GLU A 132 1.05 -13.83 -4.50
CA GLU A 132 -0.21 -14.11 -3.81
C GLU A 132 -1.24 -14.78 -4.72
N CYS A 133 -1.32 -14.35 -5.97
CA CYS A 133 -2.19 -15.00 -6.97
C CYS A 133 -1.76 -16.44 -7.24
N ARG A 134 -0.44 -16.71 -7.28
CA ARG A 134 0.09 -18.06 -7.45
C ARG A 134 -0.12 -18.91 -6.21
N HIS A 135 0.10 -18.37 -5.01
CA HIS A 135 -0.16 -19.07 -3.75
C HIS A 135 -1.63 -19.45 -3.63
N TYR A 136 -2.54 -18.50 -3.87
CA TYR A 136 -3.98 -18.74 -3.91
C TYR A 136 -4.32 -19.91 -4.85
N ARG A 137 -3.86 -19.88 -6.11
CA ARG A 137 -4.14 -20.93 -7.10
C ARG A 137 -3.62 -22.30 -6.66
N LEU A 138 -2.38 -22.37 -6.14
CA LEU A 138 -1.77 -23.62 -5.70
C LEU A 138 -2.48 -24.19 -4.46
N LEU A 139 -2.85 -23.34 -3.51
CA LEU A 139 -3.57 -23.75 -2.30
C LEU A 139 -5.02 -24.15 -2.61
N GLU A 140 -5.67 -23.47 -3.56
CA GLU A 140 -7.01 -23.81 -4.02
C GLU A 140 -7.00 -25.19 -4.68
N GLN A 141 -6.07 -25.43 -5.61
CA GLN A 141 -5.88 -26.75 -6.21
C GLN A 141 -5.61 -27.81 -5.13
N ARG A 142 -4.73 -27.52 -4.17
CA ARG A 142 -4.43 -28.45 -3.07
C ARG A 142 -5.67 -28.74 -2.22
N LEU A 143 -6.52 -27.74 -1.97
CA LEU A 143 -7.78 -27.93 -1.25
C LEU A 143 -8.74 -28.82 -2.04
N GLU A 144 -8.84 -28.66 -3.35
CA GLU A 144 -9.67 -29.49 -4.24
C GLU A 144 -9.22 -30.96 -4.25
N GLU A 145 -7.92 -31.22 -4.27
CA GLU A 145 -7.36 -32.57 -4.17
C GLU A 145 -7.73 -33.29 -2.86
N THR A 146 -8.07 -32.55 -1.81
CA THR A 146 -8.58 -33.13 -0.55
C THR A 146 -10.09 -33.38 -0.56
N GLY A 147 -10.79 -33.07 -1.65
CA GLY A 147 -12.24 -33.21 -1.80
C GLY A 147 -13.05 -32.05 -1.21
N SER A 148 -12.45 -30.86 -1.06
CA SER A 148 -13.12 -29.63 -0.62
C SER A 148 -13.04 -28.55 -1.71
N HIS A 149 -13.47 -27.32 -1.44
CA HIS A 149 -13.35 -26.19 -2.38
C HIS A 149 -13.33 -24.87 -1.63
N TYR A 150 -12.82 -23.81 -2.27
CA TYR A 150 -12.89 -22.46 -1.71
C TYR A 150 -14.34 -21.99 -1.61
N GLY A 151 -14.72 -21.52 -0.42
CA GLY A 151 -16.11 -21.22 -0.07
C GLY A 151 -16.88 -22.35 0.62
N ALA A 152 -16.31 -23.56 0.75
CA ALA A 152 -16.94 -24.66 1.50
C ALA A 152 -17.10 -24.36 3.01
N LEU A 153 -16.29 -23.45 3.55
CA LEU A 153 -16.32 -23.00 4.93
C LEU A 153 -16.46 -21.47 5.00
N PRO A 154 -17.04 -20.92 6.08
CA PRO A 154 -17.05 -19.49 6.31
C PRO A 154 -15.65 -18.98 6.68
N ALA A 155 -15.40 -17.71 6.39
CA ALA A 155 -14.15 -17.03 6.75
C ALA A 155 -14.44 -15.68 7.44
N HIS A 156 -13.41 -15.02 7.96
CA HIS A 156 -13.54 -13.70 8.57
C HIS A 156 -12.74 -12.66 7.79
N ASP A 157 -13.19 -11.41 7.82
CA ASP A 157 -12.67 -10.33 6.98
C ASP A 157 -11.57 -9.51 7.67
N GLY A 158 -10.88 -10.10 8.66
CA GLY A 158 -10.05 -9.36 9.62
C GLY A 158 -8.86 -8.63 8.98
N LEU A 159 -8.35 -9.15 7.86
CA LEU A 159 -7.31 -8.47 7.07
C LEU A 159 -7.88 -7.21 6.38
N TRP A 160 -9.07 -7.29 5.80
CA TRP A 160 -9.70 -6.15 5.16
C TRP A 160 -10.27 -5.14 6.16
N GLU A 161 -10.69 -5.58 7.35
CA GLU A 161 -11.06 -4.68 8.45
C GLU A 161 -9.87 -3.77 8.81
N ALA A 162 -8.65 -4.33 8.92
CA ALA A 162 -7.44 -3.54 9.12
C ALA A 162 -7.11 -2.61 7.94
N ALA A 163 -7.46 -3.00 6.72
CA ALA A 163 -7.34 -2.16 5.54
C ALA A 163 -8.23 -0.92 5.62
N VAL A 164 -9.48 -1.11 6.02
CA VAL A 164 -10.42 -0.01 6.24
C VAL A 164 -9.88 0.95 7.30
N ASP A 165 -9.39 0.43 8.43
CA ASP A 165 -8.87 1.25 9.54
C ASP A 165 -7.61 2.05 9.19
N THR A 166 -6.86 1.61 8.16
CA THR A 166 -5.62 2.25 7.71
C THR A 166 -5.75 2.96 6.35
N ALA A 167 -6.95 3.00 5.76
CA ALA A 167 -7.18 3.54 4.41
C ALA A 167 -6.74 5.00 4.22
N GLY A 168 -6.67 5.78 5.31
CA GLY A 168 -6.26 7.19 5.29
C GLY A 168 -4.75 7.42 5.46
N SER A 169 -3.92 6.38 5.64
CA SER A 169 -2.49 6.55 5.90
C SER A 169 -1.65 5.41 5.34
N LEU A 170 -0.84 5.71 4.32
CA LEU A 170 0.10 4.73 3.73
C LEU A 170 1.07 4.18 4.79
N ALA A 171 1.53 5.02 5.72
CA ALA A 171 2.42 4.59 6.78
C ALA A 171 1.74 3.59 7.73
N ALA A 172 0.48 3.85 8.11
CA ALA A 172 -0.31 2.92 8.93
C ALA A 172 -0.58 1.62 8.17
N ARG A 173 -0.90 1.71 6.88
CA ARG A 173 -1.11 0.56 5.99
C ARG A 173 0.13 -0.34 5.93
N LEU A 174 1.29 0.24 5.62
CA LEU A 174 2.56 -0.49 5.58
C LEU A 174 2.89 -1.12 6.93
N ALA A 175 2.71 -0.40 8.04
CA ALA A 175 3.02 -0.92 9.36
C ALA A 175 2.11 -2.09 9.79
N VAL A 176 0.79 -1.95 9.59
CA VAL A 176 -0.20 -2.94 10.06
C VAL A 176 -0.27 -4.14 9.13
N GLU A 177 -0.33 -3.94 7.82
CA GLU A 177 -0.49 -5.05 6.89
C GLU A 177 0.86 -5.61 6.49
N HIS A 178 1.66 -4.80 5.80
CA HIS A 178 2.86 -5.31 5.12
C HIS A 178 4.06 -5.58 6.05
N CYS A 179 4.11 -4.96 7.23
CA CYS A 179 5.13 -5.28 8.24
C CYS A 179 4.63 -6.26 9.31
N THR A 180 3.35 -6.19 9.70
CA THR A 180 2.85 -6.95 10.86
C THR A 180 2.09 -8.21 10.46
N HIS A 181 1.16 -8.13 9.51
CA HIS A 181 0.42 -9.30 9.05
C HIS A 181 1.30 -10.24 8.21
N GLU A 182 2.15 -9.71 7.31
CA GLU A 182 3.11 -10.56 6.56
C GLU A 182 4.10 -11.26 7.51
N ALA A 183 4.63 -10.53 8.49
CA ALA A 183 5.52 -11.12 9.49
C ALA A 183 4.83 -12.17 10.35
N ARG A 184 3.50 -12.09 10.50
CA ARG A 184 2.73 -13.13 11.18
C ARG A 184 2.69 -14.42 10.37
N GLY A 185 2.70 -14.33 9.03
CA GLY A 185 2.92 -15.46 8.12
C GLY A 185 4.24 -16.18 8.45
N LEU A 186 5.34 -15.41 8.55
CA LEU A 186 6.68 -15.92 8.90
C LEU A 186 6.73 -16.67 10.24
N ASP A 187 5.95 -16.21 11.22
CA ASP A 187 5.89 -16.80 12.56
C ASP A 187 5.02 -18.07 12.60
N VAL A 188 3.91 -18.09 11.87
CA VAL A 188 2.86 -19.10 11.99
C VAL A 188 3.06 -20.28 11.03
N LEU A 189 3.56 -20.02 9.81
CA LEU A 189 3.72 -21.04 8.77
C LEU A 189 4.61 -22.22 9.20
N PRO A 190 5.76 -22.04 9.88
CA PRO A 190 6.57 -23.18 10.33
C PRO A 190 5.79 -24.17 11.21
N SER A 191 4.93 -23.64 12.10
CA SER A 191 4.07 -24.48 12.93
C SER A 191 2.97 -25.20 12.13
N THR A 192 2.51 -24.59 11.03
CA THR A 192 1.48 -25.13 10.15
C THR A 192 2.06 -26.22 9.26
N ILE A 193 3.26 -26.03 8.69
CA ILE A 193 4.05 -27.03 7.97
C ILE A 193 4.26 -28.25 8.87
N ALA A 194 4.73 -28.06 10.10
CA ALA A 194 4.93 -29.14 11.06
C ALA A 194 3.64 -29.93 11.35
N LYS A 195 2.48 -29.26 11.44
CA LYS A 195 1.18 -29.94 11.63
C LYS A 195 0.81 -30.80 10.43
N PHE A 196 0.94 -30.31 9.20
CA PHE A 196 0.64 -31.12 8.02
C PHE A 196 1.55 -32.34 7.94
N ARG A 197 2.86 -32.14 8.13
CA ARG A 197 3.87 -33.20 8.12
C ARG A 197 3.62 -34.27 9.18
N LEU A 198 3.32 -33.87 10.41
CA LEU A 198 3.02 -34.79 11.52
C LEU A 198 1.77 -35.65 11.25
N ASN A 199 0.79 -35.11 10.54
CA ASN A 199 -0.47 -35.79 10.25
C ASN A 199 -0.51 -36.45 8.86
N GLY A 200 0.65 -36.67 8.24
CA GLY A 200 0.80 -37.45 7.01
C GLY A 200 0.45 -36.71 5.71
N ASP A 201 0.19 -35.41 5.76
CA ASP A 201 -0.11 -34.61 4.56
C ASP A 201 1.14 -33.89 4.07
N ARG A 202 2.05 -34.66 3.46
CA ARG A 202 3.33 -34.13 2.95
C ARG A 202 3.13 -33.13 1.82
N ALA A 203 2.16 -33.36 0.93
CA ALA A 203 1.90 -32.46 -0.19
C ALA A 203 1.58 -31.03 0.27
N SER A 204 0.73 -30.87 1.29
CA SER A 204 0.42 -29.55 1.86
C SER A 204 1.62 -28.94 2.60
N ALA A 205 2.42 -29.77 3.30
CA ALA A 205 3.62 -29.30 3.99
C ALA A 205 4.68 -28.78 3.01
N ASP A 206 4.93 -29.53 1.93
CA ASP A 206 5.96 -29.23 0.94
C ASP A 206 5.57 -28.01 0.09
N LEU A 207 4.29 -27.85 -0.25
CA LEU A 207 3.77 -26.62 -0.88
C LEU A 207 4.07 -25.38 -0.03
N LEU A 208 3.76 -25.44 1.27
CA LEU A 208 4.00 -24.32 2.16
C LEU A 208 5.50 -24.07 2.41
N GLU A 209 6.30 -25.11 2.56
CA GLU A 209 7.72 -24.99 2.90
C GLU A 209 8.59 -24.54 1.71
N HIS A 210 8.25 -24.97 0.49
CA HIS A 210 9.10 -24.74 -0.68
C HIS A 210 8.59 -23.67 -1.64
N VAL A 211 7.33 -23.24 -1.50
CA VAL A 211 6.73 -22.25 -2.39
C VAL A 211 6.27 -21.02 -1.61
N VAL A 212 5.32 -21.19 -0.68
CA VAL A 212 4.72 -20.03 0.03
C VAL A 212 5.74 -19.37 0.96
N TYR A 213 6.25 -20.12 1.95
CA TYR A 213 7.07 -19.56 3.03
C TYR A 213 8.33 -18.79 2.58
N PRO A 214 9.11 -19.23 1.57
CA PRO A 214 10.27 -18.46 1.11
C PRO A 214 9.90 -17.07 0.53
N GLU A 215 8.71 -16.93 -0.04
CA GLU A 215 8.26 -15.72 -0.74
C GLU A 215 7.66 -14.71 0.24
N GLU A 216 7.06 -15.16 1.34
CA GLU A 216 6.60 -14.29 2.45
C GLU A 216 7.70 -13.35 2.99
N ILE A 217 8.97 -13.77 2.91
CA ILE A 217 10.11 -12.98 3.37
C ILE A 217 10.25 -11.73 2.50
N SER A 218 10.13 -11.85 1.17
CA SER A 218 10.23 -10.70 0.26
C SER A 218 9.01 -9.80 0.38
N HIS A 219 7.83 -10.35 0.67
CA HIS A 219 6.60 -9.58 0.89
C HIS A 219 6.72 -8.69 2.13
N CYS A 220 7.18 -9.29 3.25
CA CYS A 220 7.46 -8.54 4.46
C CYS A 220 8.58 -7.49 4.26
N ALA A 221 9.62 -7.85 3.48
CA ALA A 221 10.70 -6.92 3.14
C ALA A 221 10.20 -5.69 2.37
N ALA A 222 9.23 -5.85 1.47
CA ALA A 222 8.62 -4.73 0.75
C ALA A 222 7.95 -3.75 1.73
N GLY A 223 7.17 -4.25 2.70
CA GLY A 223 6.56 -3.42 3.75
C GLY A 223 7.59 -2.60 4.52
N VAL A 224 8.65 -3.26 4.98
CA VAL A 224 9.74 -2.62 5.75
C VAL A 224 10.49 -1.58 4.90
N ARG A 225 10.80 -1.91 3.65
CA ARG A 225 11.48 -1.03 2.70
C ARG A 225 10.70 0.27 2.52
N TRP A 226 9.40 0.19 2.26
CA TRP A 226 8.59 1.36 1.96
C TRP A 226 8.27 2.19 3.21
N LEU A 227 8.18 1.59 4.39
CA LEU A 227 8.07 2.37 5.63
C LEU A 227 9.35 3.16 5.93
N LYS A 228 10.53 2.54 5.72
CA LYS A 228 11.84 3.22 5.79
C LYS A 228 11.96 4.33 4.76
N HIS A 229 11.48 4.11 3.54
CA HIS A 229 11.43 5.13 2.49
C HIS A 229 10.61 6.34 2.94
N LEU A 230 9.39 6.15 3.45
CA LEU A 230 8.56 7.26 3.93
C LEU A 230 9.22 8.04 5.08
N HIS A 231 9.86 7.35 6.02
CA HIS A 231 10.60 8.02 7.11
C HIS A 231 11.74 8.87 6.54
N SER A 232 12.51 8.33 5.59
CA SER A 232 13.57 9.08 4.90
C SER A 232 13.03 10.29 4.13
N VAL A 233 11.95 10.13 3.36
CA VAL A 233 11.32 11.24 2.61
C VAL A 233 10.87 12.33 3.56
N ALA A 234 10.24 11.97 4.68
CA ALA A 234 9.81 12.94 5.67
C ALA A 234 10.99 13.80 6.15
N HIS A 235 12.13 13.21 6.46
CA HIS A 235 13.27 13.94 7.06
C HIS A 235 14.14 14.67 6.05
N ASN A 236 14.28 14.13 4.83
CA ASN A 236 15.26 14.60 3.86
C ASN A 236 14.67 15.48 2.74
N HIS A 237 13.35 15.56 2.62
CA HIS A 237 12.72 16.34 1.55
C HIS A 237 12.59 17.84 1.88
N ASP A 238 12.93 18.68 0.91
CA ASP A 238 12.69 20.12 0.94
C ASP A 238 11.28 20.45 0.43
N TRP A 239 10.34 20.52 1.37
CA TRP A 239 8.94 20.85 1.12
C TRP A 239 8.72 22.28 0.59
N GLY A 240 9.74 23.15 0.62
CA GLY A 240 9.66 24.52 0.09
C GLY A 240 9.82 24.57 -1.44
N GLN A 241 10.65 23.70 -2.03
CA GLN A 241 10.89 23.70 -3.48
C GLN A 241 9.79 23.02 -4.30
N ALA A 242 9.12 22.00 -3.75
CA ALA A 242 8.03 21.30 -4.43
C ALA A 242 6.86 22.24 -4.82
N GLN A 243 6.59 23.25 -3.98
CA GLN A 243 5.54 24.25 -4.23
C GLN A 243 5.88 25.19 -5.39
N HIS A 244 7.16 25.52 -5.58
CA HIS A 244 7.60 26.36 -6.68
C HIS A 244 7.49 25.65 -8.04
N ALA A 245 7.73 24.34 -8.08
CA ALA A 245 7.58 23.54 -9.30
C ALA A 245 6.10 23.38 -9.73
N GLN A 246 5.18 23.19 -8.78
CA GLN A 246 3.73 23.12 -9.07
C GLN A 246 3.16 24.47 -9.51
N ARG A 247 3.53 25.58 -8.86
CA ARG A 247 3.09 26.94 -9.27
C ARG A 247 3.66 27.35 -10.62
N GLY A 248 4.90 26.99 -10.95
CA GLY A 248 5.49 27.26 -12.26
C GLY A 248 4.75 26.58 -13.42
N HIS A 249 4.16 25.40 -13.17
CA HIS A 249 3.30 24.71 -14.14
C HIS A 249 1.91 25.37 -14.29
N GLU A 250 1.30 25.82 -13.20
CA GLU A 250 0.01 26.53 -13.23
C GLU A 250 0.11 27.93 -13.86
N GLU A 251 1.14 28.70 -13.50
CA GLU A 251 1.39 30.04 -14.06
C GLU A 251 1.84 29.97 -15.52
N GLY A 252 2.66 28.97 -15.88
CA GLY A 252 3.06 28.72 -17.26
C GLY A 252 1.90 28.28 -18.16
N GLY A 253 0.97 27.49 -17.62
CA GLY A 253 -0.26 27.09 -18.32
C GLY A 253 -1.26 28.24 -18.51
N GLN A 254 -1.39 29.13 -17.53
CA GLN A 254 -2.24 30.33 -17.63
C GLN A 254 -1.65 31.38 -18.58
N GLN A 255 -0.33 31.60 -18.56
CA GLN A 255 0.33 32.50 -19.50
C GLN A 255 0.26 31.99 -20.94
N GLN A 256 0.41 30.68 -21.18
CA GLN A 256 0.22 30.12 -22.53
C GLN A 256 -1.22 30.23 -23.03
N GLN A 257 -2.23 30.03 -22.17
CA GLN A 257 -3.64 30.23 -22.55
C GLN A 257 -3.98 31.70 -22.81
N GLN A 258 -3.41 32.63 -22.04
CA GLN A 258 -3.63 34.06 -22.23
C GLN A 258 -2.91 34.58 -23.48
N GLN A 259 -1.71 34.07 -23.78
CA GLN A 259 -0.96 34.43 -24.98
C GLN A 259 -1.59 33.84 -26.25
N GLN A 260 -2.12 32.62 -26.20
CA GLN A 260 -2.89 32.03 -27.32
C GLN A 260 -4.26 32.74 -27.53
N GLN A 261 -4.88 33.29 -26.48
CA GLN A 261 -6.08 34.13 -26.62
C GLN A 261 -5.76 35.53 -27.18
N LEU A 262 -4.60 36.13 -26.84
CA LEU A 262 -4.17 37.42 -27.38
C LEU A 262 -3.75 37.31 -28.86
N GLU A 263 -3.07 36.23 -29.25
CA GLU A 263 -2.70 35.96 -30.65
C GLU A 263 -3.91 35.60 -31.54
N ALA A 264 -4.98 35.04 -30.96
CA ALA A 264 -6.24 34.80 -31.68
C ALA A 264 -7.06 36.07 -31.92
N VAL A 265 -6.86 37.13 -31.13
CA VAL A 265 -7.54 38.43 -31.30
C VAL A 265 -6.81 39.34 -32.32
N ASP A 266 -5.51 39.12 -32.55
CA ASP A 266 -4.70 39.93 -33.48
C ASP A 266 -4.89 39.55 -34.96
N GLN A 267 -5.52 38.41 -35.27
CA GLN A 267 -5.81 38.03 -36.67
C GLN A 267 -7.07 38.68 -37.25
N GLN A 268 -7.78 39.56 -36.52
CA GLN A 268 -9.03 40.16 -37.00
C GLN A 268 -9.11 41.69 -36.99
N THR A 269 -8.01 42.40 -36.75
CA THR A 269 -7.99 43.87 -36.94
C THR A 269 -6.66 44.31 -37.53
N GLY A 270 -6.61 44.37 -38.86
CA GLY A 270 -5.60 45.18 -39.52
C GLY A 270 -5.83 46.63 -39.18
N LEU A 271 -4.81 47.30 -38.61
CA LEU A 271 -4.50 48.72 -38.83
C LEU A 271 -3.15 49.06 -38.17
N LYS A 272 -2.20 49.49 -39.01
CA LYS A 272 -0.95 50.16 -38.63
C LYS A 272 -1.25 51.61 -38.20
N GLN A 273 -0.58 52.09 -37.15
CA GLN A 273 0.02 53.44 -36.98
C GLN A 273 0.45 53.61 -35.50
N GLN A 274 1.75 53.63 -35.18
CA GLN A 274 2.70 54.76 -35.14
C GLN A 274 2.66 55.60 -33.84
N GLN A 275 3.85 55.66 -33.22
CA GLN A 275 4.45 56.76 -32.43
C GLN A 275 3.84 57.04 -31.04
N GLN A 276 4.53 57.03 -29.90
CA GLN A 276 5.89 57.43 -29.43
C GLN A 276 5.66 58.39 -28.23
N GLN A 277 6.64 58.44 -27.32
CA GLN A 277 6.79 59.35 -26.14
C GLN A 277 6.13 58.82 -24.84
N GLN A 278 6.79 58.76 -23.69
CA GLN A 278 8.01 59.42 -23.22
C GLN A 278 8.59 58.63 -22.02
N GLU A 279 9.92 58.67 -21.89
CA GLU A 279 10.77 58.08 -20.84
C GLU A 279 10.54 58.65 -19.43
N ALA A 280 11.06 57.90 -18.45
CA ALA A 280 11.53 58.33 -17.12
C ALA A 280 10.51 58.51 -15.98
N VAL A 281 10.22 57.42 -15.27
CA VAL A 281 10.36 57.39 -13.80
C VAL A 281 11.09 56.10 -13.43
N ASP A 282 12.41 56.21 -13.44
CA ASP A 282 13.32 55.18 -12.96
C ASP A 282 13.32 55.14 -11.43
N GLN A 283 13.39 53.93 -10.89
CA GLN A 283 13.96 53.60 -9.58
C GLN A 283 13.17 54.00 -8.32
N GLU A 284 12.00 53.37 -8.10
CA GLU A 284 11.57 53.10 -6.71
C GLU A 284 10.70 51.83 -6.51
N THR A 285 10.46 51.03 -7.56
CA THR A 285 9.52 49.87 -7.45
C THR A 285 10.15 48.50 -7.67
N VAL A 286 11.47 48.41 -7.89
CA VAL A 286 12.17 47.12 -8.07
C VAL A 286 12.71 46.53 -6.76
N SER A 287 12.74 47.29 -5.65
CA SER A 287 13.19 46.79 -4.34
C SER A 287 12.07 46.37 -3.38
N GLN A 288 10.80 46.38 -3.79
CA GLN A 288 9.69 45.89 -2.95
C GLN A 288 9.08 44.56 -3.41
N GLN A 289 9.34 44.11 -4.65
CA GLN A 289 8.96 42.75 -5.08
C GLN A 289 9.97 41.68 -4.69
N GLN A 290 11.14 42.05 -4.14
CA GLN A 290 12.18 41.12 -3.71
C GLN A 290 12.27 40.95 -2.18
N GLN A 291 11.40 41.61 -1.41
CA GLN A 291 11.31 41.48 0.05
C GLN A 291 9.92 41.06 0.56
N ALA A 292 9.01 40.63 -0.31
CA ALA A 292 7.71 40.06 0.06
C ALA A 292 7.57 38.55 -0.21
N SER A 293 8.68 37.82 -0.47
CA SER A 293 8.65 36.36 -0.70
C SER A 293 8.96 35.52 0.55
N VAL A 294 9.15 36.12 1.72
CA VAL A 294 9.37 35.37 2.97
C VAL A 294 8.06 35.31 3.76
N ALA A 295 7.33 34.21 3.55
CA ALA A 295 6.43 33.53 4.50
C ALA A 295 5.16 32.93 3.87
N ALA A 296 5.28 32.20 2.75
CA ALA A 296 4.41 31.03 2.56
C ALA A 296 5.22 29.82 3.05
N GLY A 297 5.05 29.43 4.31
CA GLY A 297 5.76 28.28 4.87
C GLY A 297 5.50 27.05 4.01
N ALA A 298 6.56 26.30 3.71
CA ALA A 298 6.46 24.99 3.08
C ALA A 298 5.38 24.15 3.78
N VAL A 299 4.35 23.74 3.05
CA VAL A 299 3.26 22.92 3.60
C VAL A 299 3.77 21.49 3.67
N ILE A 300 4.21 21.08 4.86
CA ILE A 300 4.61 19.71 5.14
C ILE A 300 3.32 18.88 5.30
N PRO A 301 3.14 17.80 4.53
CA PRO A 301 1.97 16.93 4.69
C PRO A 301 1.86 16.37 6.11
N PRO A 302 0.64 16.16 6.64
CA PRO A 302 0.45 15.68 8.01
C PRO A 302 1.23 14.40 8.35
N TRP A 303 1.29 13.44 7.42
CA TRP A 303 2.03 12.19 7.60
C TRP A 303 3.54 12.41 7.76
N ALA A 304 4.11 13.39 7.04
CA ALA A 304 5.53 13.70 7.08
C ALA A 304 5.87 14.48 8.36
N ALA A 305 4.99 15.40 8.77
CA ALA A 305 5.11 16.09 10.05
C ALA A 305 5.05 15.12 11.24
N GLU A 306 4.16 14.12 11.18
CA GLU A 306 4.11 13.04 12.17
C GLU A 306 5.42 12.25 12.18
N ALA A 307 5.89 11.77 11.02
CA ALA A 307 7.10 10.97 10.93
C ALA A 307 8.33 11.71 11.50
N ARG A 308 8.46 13.02 11.23
CA ARG A 308 9.52 13.90 11.78
C ARG A 308 9.53 13.97 13.31
N GLY A 309 8.40 13.68 13.97
CA GLY A 309 8.31 13.58 15.42
C GLY A 309 9.06 12.38 16.02
N PHE A 310 9.50 11.43 15.17
CA PHE A 310 10.20 10.22 15.60
C PHE A 310 11.64 10.21 15.06
N SER A 311 12.60 10.04 15.97
CA SER A 311 14.03 10.02 15.65
C SER A 311 14.47 8.78 14.87
N SER A 312 13.67 7.71 14.87
CA SER A 312 13.92 6.50 14.09
C SER A 312 12.61 5.92 13.52
N VAL A 313 12.74 5.10 12.48
CA VAL A 313 11.62 4.41 11.86
C VAL A 313 10.98 3.40 12.80
N GLU A 314 11.75 2.77 13.70
CA GLU A 314 11.27 1.82 14.70
C GLU A 314 10.30 2.48 15.68
N LEU A 315 10.67 3.67 16.20
CA LEU A 315 9.81 4.42 17.12
C LEU A 315 8.52 4.88 16.43
N TRP A 316 8.62 5.27 15.15
CA TRP A 316 7.45 5.62 14.36
C TRP A 316 6.55 4.40 14.12
N PHE A 317 7.14 3.26 13.75
CA PHE A 317 6.44 1.98 13.61
C PHE A 317 5.72 1.61 14.91
N HIS A 318 6.37 1.73 16.07
CA HIS A 318 5.72 1.45 17.36
C HIS A 318 4.50 2.34 17.60
N ALA A 319 4.58 3.62 17.26
CA ALA A 319 3.47 4.55 17.41
C ALA A 319 2.31 4.21 16.45
N LEU A 320 2.62 3.87 15.20
CA LEU A 320 1.63 3.43 14.21
C LEU A 320 0.92 2.16 14.68
N ILE A 321 1.67 1.16 15.15
CA ILE A 321 1.10 -0.09 15.66
C ILE A 321 0.20 0.15 16.87
N ARG A 322 0.67 0.91 17.86
CA ARG A 322 -0.14 1.18 19.07
C ARG A 322 -1.45 1.91 18.76
N ARG A 323 -1.49 2.67 17.66
CA ARG A 323 -2.69 3.42 17.25
C ARG A 323 -3.63 2.59 16.38
N HIS A 324 -3.10 1.82 15.44
CA HIS A 324 -3.88 1.21 14.36
C HIS A 324 -3.98 -0.32 14.44
N PHE A 325 -3.15 -0.99 15.23
CA PHE A 325 -3.21 -2.45 15.36
C PHE A 325 -3.97 -2.85 16.63
N HIS A 326 -5.07 -3.57 16.44
CA HIS A 326 -5.94 -4.04 17.53
C HIS A 326 -5.62 -5.47 18.01
N GLY A 327 -4.62 -6.12 17.41
CA GLY A 327 -4.16 -7.46 17.78
C GLY A 327 -3.09 -7.46 18.90
N LEU A 328 -2.56 -8.65 19.19
CA LEU A 328 -1.49 -8.84 20.18
C LEU A 328 -0.20 -9.28 19.48
N PHE A 329 0.89 -8.57 19.75
CA PHE A 329 2.24 -9.04 19.40
C PHE A 329 2.66 -10.11 20.39
N LYS A 330 2.59 -11.38 19.96
CA LYS A 330 2.91 -12.52 20.80
C LYS A 330 3.82 -13.51 20.08
N PRO A 331 4.79 -14.09 20.81
CA PRO A 331 5.64 -15.14 20.28
C PRO A 331 4.84 -16.39 19.87
N PRO A 332 5.45 -17.31 19.09
CA PRO A 332 6.84 -17.28 18.62
C PRO A 332 7.08 -16.18 17.58
N PHE A 333 8.27 -15.59 17.59
CA PHE A 333 8.75 -14.72 16.51
C PHE A 333 9.83 -15.47 15.74
N ASN A 334 9.77 -15.41 14.42
CA ASN A 334 10.82 -15.94 13.57
C ASN A 334 11.90 -14.89 13.36
N ASP A 335 12.80 -14.75 14.33
CA ASP A 335 13.82 -13.69 14.35
C ASP A 335 14.72 -13.74 13.11
N GLU A 336 15.05 -14.93 12.62
CA GLU A 336 15.88 -15.11 11.42
C GLU A 336 15.16 -14.62 10.16
N ALA A 337 13.91 -15.04 9.93
CA ALA A 337 13.14 -14.61 8.76
C ALA A 337 12.83 -13.10 8.80
N ARG A 338 12.51 -12.55 9.97
CA ARG A 338 12.27 -11.10 10.16
C ARG A 338 13.54 -10.29 9.90
N ALA A 339 14.70 -10.79 10.34
CA ALA A 339 15.98 -10.17 10.03
C ALA A 339 16.29 -10.19 8.52
N GLN A 340 15.95 -11.27 7.80
CA GLN A 340 16.06 -11.32 6.34
C GLN A 340 15.12 -10.33 5.64
N ALA A 341 13.93 -10.09 6.19
CA ALA A 341 13.02 -9.03 5.75
C ALA A 341 13.48 -7.62 6.14
N GLY A 342 14.60 -7.49 6.86
CA GLY A 342 15.25 -6.21 7.15
C GLY A 342 14.73 -5.48 8.38
N PHE A 343 14.08 -6.16 9.32
CA PHE A 343 13.63 -5.55 10.58
C PHE A 343 13.86 -6.49 11.79
N GLY A 344 14.67 -6.02 12.74
CA GLY A 344 15.13 -6.83 13.86
C GLY A 344 14.22 -6.78 15.10
N PRO A 345 14.62 -7.45 16.19
CA PRO A 345 13.86 -7.53 17.44
C PRO A 345 13.42 -6.18 18.02
N GLU A 346 14.18 -5.12 17.77
CA GLU A 346 13.86 -3.74 18.17
C GLU A 346 12.53 -3.23 17.61
N TRP A 347 12.05 -3.80 16.50
CA TRP A 347 10.77 -3.43 15.90
C TRP A 347 9.58 -4.00 16.67
N TYR A 348 9.67 -5.23 17.18
CA TYR A 348 8.50 -5.96 17.69
C TYR A 348 8.57 -6.38 19.15
N LEU A 349 9.74 -6.59 19.74
CA LEU A 349 9.84 -6.92 21.16
C LEU A 349 9.24 -5.82 22.06
N PRO A 350 9.46 -4.51 21.82
CA PRO A 350 8.84 -3.45 22.62
C PRO A 350 7.30 -3.39 22.53
N LEU A 351 6.71 -4.06 21.54
CA LEU A 351 5.25 -4.11 21.32
C LEU A 351 4.60 -5.30 22.04
N THR A 352 5.38 -6.22 22.62
CA THR A 352 4.87 -7.35 23.41
C THR A 352 4.38 -6.93 24.81
N VAL A 353 4.80 -5.75 25.27
CA VAL A 353 4.44 -5.18 26.57
C VAL A 353 3.43 -4.04 26.34
N PRO A 354 2.35 -3.96 27.13
CA PRO A 354 1.42 -2.82 27.08
C PRO A 354 2.18 -1.50 27.26
N ALA A 355 1.73 -0.44 26.59
CA ALA A 355 2.30 0.90 26.81
C ALA A 355 2.16 1.29 28.28
N SER A 356 3.23 1.79 28.90
CA SER A 356 3.15 2.34 30.25
C SER A 356 2.11 3.47 30.27
N PRO A 357 1.21 3.52 31.26
CA PRO A 357 0.31 4.66 31.39
C PRO A 357 1.14 5.94 31.53
N PRO A 358 0.67 7.09 31.01
CA PRO A 358 1.36 8.36 31.21
C PRO A 358 1.53 8.58 32.72
N ALA A 359 2.74 8.96 33.14
CA ALA A 359 3.02 9.26 34.53
C ALA A 359 2.00 10.32 35.00
N ALA A 360 1.24 10.00 36.06
CA ALA A 360 0.34 10.97 36.67
C ALA A 360 1.18 12.19 37.04
N SER A 361 0.89 13.33 36.42
CA SER A 361 1.43 14.60 36.87
C SER A 361 0.93 14.79 38.29
N ASN A 362 1.79 14.57 39.29
CA ASN A 362 1.53 14.99 40.65
C ASN A 362 1.42 16.51 40.60
N GLY A 363 0.19 17.01 40.53
CA GLY A 363 -0.10 18.40 40.81
C GLY A 363 0.18 18.63 42.28
N ASP A 364 1.31 19.28 42.56
CA ASP A 364 1.57 19.87 43.87
C ASP A 364 0.39 20.81 44.20
N SER A 365 -0.23 20.55 45.35
CA SER A 365 -1.26 21.39 45.97
C SER A 365 -0.62 22.39 46.93
#